data_AF-A0A1V5QHR0-F1
#
_entry.id   AF-A0A1V5QHR0-F1
#
_cell.length_a   1.000
_cell.length_b   1.000
_cell.length_c   1.000
_cell.angle_alpha   90.00
_cell.angle_beta   90.00
_cell.angle_gamma   90.00
#
_symmetry.space_group_name_H-M   'P 1'
#
loop_
_entity.id
_entity.type
_entity.pdbx_description
1 polymer ?
#
loop_
_entity_poly.entity_id
_entity_poly.type
_entity_poly.pdbx_seq_one_letter_code
_entity_poly.pdbx_strand_id
1 'polypeptide(L)'
;MTDAPQPQEPTAAQPATGAPLPKDVEEGRTFAILSYALSFISIPFFLVPLIMRNNEFSLYHAKQCLMIWLAGIVVGMVGSLLMVVCVGVILLPAGMIFLLVLAVMGLINAVKGEQKPIPVIGKYAEDWFKGISKV
;
A
#
# COMPACT_ATOMS: atom_id res chain seq x y z
N MET A 1 16.08 20.65 38.94
CA MET A 1 15.34 19.56 38.29
C MET A 1 16.01 19.33 36.95
N THR A 2 17.12 18.59 37.00
CA THR A 2 17.95 18.25 35.84
C THR A 2 17.26 17.13 35.08
N ASP A 3 16.83 17.40 33.85
CA ASP A 3 16.46 16.34 32.90
C ASP A 3 17.68 15.44 32.74
N ALA A 4 17.61 14.25 33.33
CA ALA A 4 18.59 13.22 33.05
C ALA A 4 18.46 12.86 31.56
N PRO A 5 19.56 12.80 30.80
CA PRO A 5 19.51 12.27 29.45
C PRO A 5 18.88 10.88 29.48
N GLN A 6 17.74 10.73 28.80
CA GLN A 6 17.12 9.42 28.58
C GLN A 6 18.20 8.47 28.03
N PRO A 7 18.33 7.24 28.54
CA PRO A 7 19.27 6.28 27.99
C PRO A 7 19.02 6.14 26.50
N GLN A 8 20.00 6.52 25.68
CA GLN A 8 19.98 6.18 24.27
C GLN A 8 19.95 4.65 24.23
N GLU A 9 18.83 4.09 23.77
CA GLU A 9 18.73 2.65 23.55
C GLU A 9 19.95 2.22 22.73
N PRO A 10 20.65 1.15 23.14
CA PRO A 10 21.77 0.64 22.37
C PRO A 10 21.30 0.48 20.94
N THR A 11 22.08 0.97 19.97
CA THR A 11 21.87 0.74 18.54
C THR A 11 21.68 -0.76 18.32
N ALA A 12 20.44 -1.22 18.44
CA ALA A 12 20.06 -2.58 18.13
C ALA A 12 20.34 -2.69 16.64
N ALA A 13 21.34 -3.48 16.30
CA ALA A 13 21.72 -3.78 14.94
C ALA A 13 20.43 -4.04 14.14
N GLN A 14 20.20 -3.23 13.11
CA GLN A 14 19.09 -3.41 12.18
C GLN A 14 19.09 -4.89 11.75
N PRO A 15 17.96 -5.60 11.83
CA PRO A 15 17.92 -6.97 11.33
C PRO A 15 18.35 -6.95 9.87
N ALA A 16 19.40 -7.70 9.54
CA ALA A 16 19.85 -7.90 8.18
C ALA A 16 18.83 -8.79 7.43
N THR A 17 17.62 -8.29 7.19
CA THR A 17 16.58 -8.94 6.38
C THR A 17 15.48 -7.92 6.12
N GLY A 18 14.95 -7.86 4.90
CA GLY A 18 13.87 -6.92 4.47
C GLY A 18 12.50 -7.13 5.15
N ALA A 19 12.49 -7.46 6.44
CA ALA A 19 11.30 -7.54 7.27
C ALA A 19 11.09 -6.18 7.99
N PRO A 20 9.84 -5.71 8.11
CA PRO A 20 9.54 -4.44 8.77
C PRO A 20 9.91 -4.47 10.25
N LEU A 21 10.37 -3.32 10.77
CA LEU A 21 10.64 -3.16 12.20
C LEU A 21 9.35 -3.36 13.00
N PRO A 22 9.36 -4.11 14.12
CA PRO A 22 8.16 -4.37 14.93
C PRO A 22 7.42 -3.09 15.34
N LYS A 23 8.17 -2.03 15.69
CA LYS A 23 7.63 -0.73 16.07
C LYS A 23 6.89 -0.03 14.91
N ASP A 24 7.45 -0.05 13.70
CA ASP A 24 6.78 0.55 12.54
C ASP A 24 5.47 -0.20 12.21
N VAL A 25 5.44 -1.53 12.38
CA VAL A 25 4.22 -2.33 12.21
C VAL A 25 3.17 -1.91 13.25
N GLU A 26 3.54 -1.83 14.54
CA GLU A 26 2.63 -1.48 15.63
C GLU A 26 1.99 -0.09 15.40
N GLU A 27 2.80 0.92 15.12
CA GLU A 27 2.34 2.30 14.94
C GLU A 27 1.62 2.52 13.60
N GLY A 28 2.03 1.80 12.55
CA GLY A 28 1.56 2.01 11.17
C GLY A 28 0.37 1.15 10.76
N ARG A 29 0.07 0.07 11.50
CA ARG A 29 -0.91 -0.94 11.09
C ARG A 29 -2.29 -0.37 10.81
N THR A 30 -2.80 0.50 11.68
CA THR A 30 -4.11 1.11 11.50
C THR A 30 -4.19 1.87 10.17
N PHE A 31 -3.16 2.66 9.84
CA PHE A 31 -3.15 3.43 8.59
C PHE A 31 -3.00 2.53 7.36
N ALA A 32 -2.21 1.47 7.46
CA ALA A 32 -2.10 0.46 6.40
C ALA A 32 -3.45 -0.22 6.14
N ILE A 33 -4.15 -0.67 7.18
CA ILE A 33 -5.48 -1.29 7.07
C ILE A 33 -6.50 -0.31 6.48
N LEU A 34 -6.55 0.92 7.00
CA LEU A 34 -7.47 1.95 6.51
C LEU A 34 -7.23 2.30 5.04
N SER A 35 -5.98 2.27 4.57
CA SER A 35 -5.64 2.49 3.17
C SER A 35 -6.37 1.52 2.23
N TYR A 36 -6.49 0.24 2.60
CA TYR A 36 -7.26 -0.74 1.83
C TYR A 36 -8.76 -0.70 2.11
N ALA A 37 -9.16 -0.68 3.39
CA ALA A 37 -10.56 -0.75 3.78
C ALA A 37 -11.39 0.40 3.20
N LEU A 38 -10.85 1.62 3.24
CA LEU A 38 -11.52 2.80 2.69
C LEU A 38 -11.45 2.85 1.16
N SER A 39 -10.47 2.18 0.54
CA SER A 39 -10.42 2.04 -0.92
C SER A 39 -11.62 1.27 -1.48
N PHE A 40 -12.21 0.32 -0.74
CA PHE A 40 -13.40 -0.41 -1.19
C PHE A 40 -14.64 0.48 -1.37
N ILE A 41 -14.72 1.58 -0.62
CA ILE A 41 -15.78 2.58 -0.74
C ILE A 41 -15.30 3.84 -1.49
N SER A 42 -14.24 3.69 -2.30
CA SER A 42 -13.69 4.76 -3.14
C SER A 42 -13.15 5.99 -2.39
N ILE A 43 -12.76 5.84 -1.12
CA ILE A 43 -12.12 6.89 -0.35
C ILE A 43 -10.59 6.69 -0.43
N PRO A 44 -9.82 7.65 -0.99
CA PRO A 44 -8.38 7.50 -1.21
C PRO A 44 -7.55 7.75 0.07
N PHE A 45 -7.85 7.05 1.16
CA PHE A 45 -7.17 7.25 2.45
C PHE A 45 -5.67 6.97 2.39
N PHE A 46 -5.22 6.10 1.48
CA PHE A 46 -3.81 5.81 1.25
C PHE A 46 -2.97 7.07 0.97
N LEU A 47 -3.56 8.18 0.53
CA LEU A 47 -2.86 9.45 0.36
C LEU A 47 -2.32 10.02 1.68
N VAL A 48 -2.96 9.73 2.82
CA VAL A 48 -2.53 10.21 4.15
C VAL A 48 -1.14 9.68 4.50
N PRO A 49 -0.90 8.36 4.63
CA PRO A 49 0.45 7.83 4.85
C PRO A 49 1.42 8.15 3.71
N LEU A 50 0.94 8.31 2.47
CA LEU A 50 1.78 8.67 1.31
C LEU A 50 2.31 10.11 1.40
N ILE A 51 1.55 11.04 1.98
CA ILE A 51 1.96 12.44 2.17
C ILE A 51 2.78 12.58 3.46
N MET A 52 2.30 12.01 4.57
CA MET A 52 2.93 12.12 5.88
C MET A 52 4.31 11.45 5.91
N ARG A 53 4.43 10.26 5.29
CA ARG A 53 5.69 9.51 5.18
C ARG A 53 6.43 9.36 6.51
N ASN A 54 5.70 9.24 7.61
CA ASN A 54 6.30 9.19 8.95
C ASN A 54 6.42 7.76 9.50
N ASN A 55 6.01 6.74 8.74
CA ASN A 55 6.06 5.33 9.13
C ASN A 55 6.28 4.45 7.89
N GLU A 56 7.31 3.60 7.92
CA GLU A 56 7.71 2.75 6.78
C GLU A 56 6.62 1.72 6.41
N PHE A 57 5.95 1.13 7.42
CA PHE A 57 4.94 0.11 7.21
C PHE A 57 3.69 0.66 6.52
N SER A 58 3.14 1.76 7.03
CA SER A 58 1.96 2.39 6.43
C SER A 58 2.28 2.99 5.05
N LEU A 59 3.48 3.56 4.87
CA LEU A 59 3.94 4.09 3.58
C LEU A 59 4.09 2.98 2.54
N TYR A 60 4.61 1.82 2.90
CA TYR A 60 4.69 0.67 2.00
C TYR A 60 3.30 0.27 1.48
N HIS A 61 2.33 0.07 2.38
CA HIS A 61 0.97 -0.30 1.97
C HIS A 61 0.26 0.83 1.21
N ALA A 62 0.57 2.09 1.50
CA ALA A 62 0.07 3.24 0.74
C ALA A 62 0.52 3.22 -0.72
N LYS A 63 1.80 2.92 -0.98
CA LYS A 63 2.36 2.78 -2.34
C LYS A 63 1.69 1.63 -3.10
N GLN A 64 1.46 0.49 -2.43
CA GLN A 64 0.73 -0.64 -3.01
C GLN A 64 -0.72 -0.26 -3.36
N CYS A 65 -1.44 0.41 -2.45
CA CYS A 65 -2.79 0.93 -2.73
C CYS A 65 -2.82 1.90 -3.91
N LEU A 66 -1.88 2.85 -3.96
CA LEU A 66 -1.75 3.78 -5.09
C LEU A 66 -1.59 3.03 -6.42
N MET A 67 -0.82 1.94 -6.43
CA MET A 67 -0.65 1.14 -7.65
C MET A 67 -1.93 0.44 -8.09
N ILE A 68 -2.71 -0.13 -7.17
CA ILE A 68 -4.03 -0.70 -7.46
C ILE A 68 -4.95 0.37 -8.05
N TRP A 69 -4.95 1.59 -7.48
CA TRP A 69 -5.77 2.69 -7.96
C TRP A 69 -5.39 3.15 -9.37
N LEU A 70 -4.10 3.28 -9.66
CA LEU A 70 -3.61 3.60 -11.00
C LEU A 70 -3.97 2.50 -12.01
N ALA A 71 -3.85 1.23 -11.62
CA ALA A 71 -4.32 0.12 -12.44
C ALA A 71 -5.83 0.17 -12.68
N GLY A 72 -6.62 0.57 -11.68
CA GLY A 72 -8.06 0.82 -11.81
C GLY A 72 -8.41 1.91 -12.82
N ILE A 73 -7.67 3.02 -12.81
CA ILE A 73 -7.84 4.09 -13.81
C ILE A 73 -7.56 3.55 -15.21
N VAL A 74 -6.47 2.79 -15.40
CA VAL A 74 -6.13 2.18 -16.69
C VAL A 74 -7.20 1.19 -17.15
N VAL A 75 -7.67 0.30 -16.27
CA VAL A 75 -8.76 -0.65 -16.57
C VAL A 75 -10.04 0.10 -16.96
N GLY A 76 -10.39 1.17 -16.24
CA GLY A 76 -11.55 2.01 -16.56
C GLY A 76 -11.43 2.66 -17.93
N MET A 77 -10.30 3.34 -18.21
CA MET A 77 -10.07 3.99 -19.50
C MET A 77 -10.08 3.00 -20.68
N VAL A 78 -9.32 1.91 -20.57
CA VAL A 78 -9.21 0.89 -21.62
C VAL A 78 -10.55 0.17 -21.81
N GLY A 79 -11.21 -0.20 -20.72
CA GLY A 79 -12.51 -0.87 -20.77
C GLY A 79 -13.61 0.01 -21.37
N SER A 80 -13.65 1.30 -21.04
CA SER A 80 -14.58 2.26 -21.64
C SER A 80 -14.33 2.43 -23.14
N LEU A 81 -13.06 2.52 -23.57
CA LEU A 81 -12.72 2.62 -24.99
C LEU A 81 -13.15 1.36 -25.77
N LEU A 82 -12.92 0.18 -25.19
CA LEU A 82 -13.27 -1.11 -25.79
C LEU A 82 -14.77 -1.44 -25.73
N MET A 83 -15.59 -0.57 -25.12
CA MET A 83 -17.05 -0.69 -25.15
C MET A 83 -17.59 -0.59 -26.58
N VAL A 84 -16.95 0.21 -27.45
CA VAL A 84 -17.36 0.41 -28.86
C VAL A 84 -17.38 -0.89 -29.66
N VAL A 85 -16.54 -1.86 -29.28
CA VAL A 85 -16.42 -3.19 -29.92
C VAL A 85 -16.97 -4.31 -29.03
N CYS A 86 -17.81 -3.98 -28.05
CA CYS A 86 -18.44 -4.89 -27.08
C CYS A 86 -17.49 -5.64 -26.11
N VAL A 87 -16.16 -5.56 -26.30
CA VAL A 87 -15.16 -6.19 -25.41
C VAL A 87 -15.17 -5.57 -24.00
N GLY A 88 -15.42 -4.25 -23.92
CA GLY A 88 -15.49 -3.51 -22.66
C GLY A 88 -16.50 -4.06 -21.66
N VAL A 89 -17.59 -4.68 -22.14
CA VAL A 89 -18.66 -5.26 -21.31
C VAL A 89 -18.14 -6.36 -20.39
N ILE A 90 -17.18 -7.16 -20.86
CA ILE A 90 -16.58 -8.24 -20.08
C ILE A 90 -15.31 -7.75 -19.37
N LEU A 91 -14.51 -6.93 -20.04
CA LEU A 91 -13.23 -6.47 -19.50
C LEU A 91 -13.40 -5.66 -18.21
N LEU A 92 -14.36 -4.73 -18.16
CA LEU A 92 -14.60 -3.89 -16.99
C LEU A 92 -14.93 -4.70 -15.73
N PRO A 93 -15.98 -5.55 -15.70
CA PRO A 93 -16.26 -6.33 -14.49
C PRO A 93 -15.13 -7.30 -14.14
N ALA A 94 -14.50 -7.95 -15.12
CA ALA A 94 -13.37 -8.85 -14.87
C ALA A 94 -12.17 -8.11 -14.26
N GLY A 95 -11.83 -6.95 -14.79
CA GLY A 95 -10.77 -6.09 -14.28
C GLY A 95 -11.06 -5.57 -12.87
N MET A 96 -12.31 -5.18 -12.59
CA MET A 96 -12.72 -4.76 -11.24
C MET A 96 -12.63 -5.91 -10.23
N ILE A 97 -13.06 -7.12 -10.59
CA ILE A 97 -12.92 -8.31 -9.73
C ILE A 97 -11.43 -8.61 -9.48
N PHE A 98 -10.60 -8.55 -10.52
CA PHE A 98 -9.16 -8.77 -10.39
C PHE A 98 -8.52 -7.77 -9.42
N LEU A 99 -8.81 -6.47 -9.57
CA LEU A 99 -8.29 -5.44 -8.67
C LEU A 99 -8.83 -5.59 -7.24
N LEU A 100 -10.07 -6.02 -7.08
CA LEU A 100 -10.66 -6.33 -5.77
C LEU A 100 -9.89 -7.46 -5.08
N VAL A 101 -9.55 -8.53 -5.79
CA VAL A 101 -8.75 -9.64 -5.25
C VAL A 101 -7.37 -9.15 -4.80
N LEU A 102 -6.71 -8.31 -5.61
CA LEU A 102 -5.42 -7.73 -5.24
C LEU A 102 -5.51 -6.84 -3.99
N ALA A 103 -6.56 -6.02 -3.88
CA ALA A 103 -6.79 -5.18 -2.72
C ALA A 103 -7.05 -6.00 -1.45
N VAL A 104 -7.79 -7.10 -1.54
CA VAL A 104 -7.99 -8.04 -0.42
C VAL A 104 -6.68 -8.70 -0.02
N MET A 105 -5.83 -9.13 -0.96
CA MET A 105 -4.51 -9.68 -0.66
C MET A 105 -3.62 -8.65 0.07
N GLY A 106 -3.61 -7.40 -0.40
CA GLY A 106 -2.88 -6.31 0.26
C GLY A 106 -3.39 -6.01 1.67
N LEU A 107 -4.72 -6.05 1.87
CA LEU A 107 -5.34 -5.91 3.20
C LEU A 107 -4.93 -7.05 4.14
N ILE A 108 -4.95 -8.31 3.67
CA ILE A 108 -4.52 -9.46 4.48
C ILE A 108 -3.05 -9.30 4.90
N ASN A 109 -2.19 -8.87 3.99
CA ASN A 109 -0.78 -8.60 4.30
C ASN A 109 -0.64 -7.50 5.36
N ALA A 110 -1.42 -6.41 5.25
CA ALA A 110 -1.43 -5.33 6.23
C ALA A 110 -1.88 -5.79 7.62
N VAL A 111 -2.93 -6.61 7.69
CA VAL A 111 -3.43 -7.21 8.96
C VAL A 111 -2.37 -8.10 9.60
N LYS A 112 -1.63 -8.88 8.79
CA LYS A 112 -0.55 -9.75 9.26
C LYS A 112 0.74 -9.02 9.63
N GLY A 113 0.85 -7.72 9.32
CA GLY A 113 2.09 -6.98 9.53
C GLY A 113 3.18 -7.30 8.50
N GLU A 114 2.79 -7.76 7.31
CA GLU A 114 3.71 -8.24 6.27
C GLU A 114 3.85 -7.22 5.13
N GLN A 115 5.09 -6.84 4.79
CA GLN A 115 5.40 -6.05 3.59
C GLN A 115 5.65 -6.98 2.39
N LYS A 116 4.62 -7.70 1.95
CA LYS A 116 4.68 -8.58 0.78
C LYS A 116 4.07 -7.87 -0.44
N PRO A 117 4.73 -7.85 -1.61
CA PRO A 117 4.16 -7.26 -2.80
C PRO A 117 2.90 -8.03 -3.19
N ILE A 118 1.83 -7.30 -3.53
CA ILE A 118 0.66 -7.93 -4.14
C ILE A 118 1.08 -8.56 -5.47
N PRO A 119 0.53 -9.73 -5.84
CA PRO A 119 0.94 -10.41 -7.06
C PRO A 119 0.63 -9.55 -8.29
N VAL A 120 1.33 -9.83 -9.39
CA VAL A 120 1.20 -9.18 -10.69
C VAL A 120 1.69 -7.73 -10.74
N ILE A 121 1.22 -6.86 -9.84
CA ILE A 121 1.50 -5.41 -9.92
C ILE A 121 2.29 -4.83 -8.75
N GLY A 122 2.43 -5.57 -7.64
CA GLY A 122 3.02 -5.01 -6.42
C GLY A 122 4.50 -4.66 -6.54
N LYS A 123 5.23 -5.37 -7.39
CA LYS A 123 6.63 -5.04 -7.70
C LYS A 123 6.76 -3.67 -8.40
N TYR A 124 5.81 -3.32 -9.28
CA TYR A 124 5.82 -2.00 -9.92
C TYR A 124 5.60 -0.88 -8.91
N ALA A 125 4.81 -1.11 -7.86
CA ALA A 125 4.66 -0.14 -6.78
C ALA A 125 6.00 0.14 -6.09
N GLU A 126 6.81 -0.88 -5.84
CA GLU A 126 8.15 -0.72 -5.25
C GLU A 126 9.11 -0.01 -6.22
N ASP A 127 9.14 -0.44 -7.47
CA ASP A 127 10.06 0.10 -8.48
C ASP A 127 9.74 1.56 -8.84
N TRP A 128 8.47 1.91 -9.01
CA TRP A 128 8.04 3.25 -9.45
C TRP A 128 8.06 4.27 -8.31
N PHE A 129 7.77 3.83 -7.09
CA PHE A 129 7.68 4.71 -5.92
C PHE A 129 8.87 4.56 -4.96
N LYS A 130 9.99 3.98 -5.42
CA LYS A 130 11.23 3.84 -4.63
C LYS A 130 11.78 5.17 -4.09
N GLY A 131 11.53 6.28 -4.80
CA GLY A 131 11.95 7.62 -4.39
C GLY A 131 11.10 8.22 -3.25
N ILE A 132 9.99 7.57 -2.90
CA ILE A 132 9.11 7.99 -1.80
C ILE A 132 9.48 7.15 -0.56
N SER A 133 10.38 7.71 0.25
CA SER A 133 10.86 7.15 1.51
C SER A 133 10.27 7.88 2.73
N LYS A 134 10.38 7.26 3.90
CA LYS A 134 10.09 7.91 5.19
C LYS A 134 10.90 9.20 5.35
N VAL A 135 10.29 10.23 5.94
CA VAL A 135 10.89 11.54 6.28
C VAL A 135 11.18 11.60 7.76
#